data_AF-A0A347ZV95-F1
#
_entry.id   AF-A0A347ZV95-F1
#
_cell.length_a   1.000
_cell.length_b   1.000
_cell.length_c   1.000
_cell.angle_alpha   90.00
_cell.angle_beta   90.00
_cell.angle_gamma   90.00
#
_symmetry.space_group_name_H-M   'P 1'
#
loop_
_entity.id
_entity.type
_entity.pdbx_description
1 polymer ?
#
loop_
_entity_poly.entity_id
_entity_poly.type
_entity_poly.pdbx_seq_one_letter_code
_entity_poly.pdbx_strand_id
1 'polypeptide(L)'
;MILYTIGFQGASLPDFLHTLDRHGVDLLVDVRDNANSRRREFSKTALRNALAEVGVGYVHYRALGTPSAIRKAYTANPDWDWLERQYLAGIQAQPDLLRELMEQIYQHTCCLLCYEADPAECHRSILAGYLHDQLDPEIEVRHLMVNQVK
;
A
#
# COMPACT_ATOMS: atom_id res chain seq x y z
N MET A 1 15.09 2.66 8.97
CA MET A 1 14.94 2.33 7.52
C MET A 1 13.77 3.11 6.94
N ILE A 2 13.64 3.27 5.62
CA ILE A 2 12.50 4.03 5.04
C ILE A 2 11.45 3.06 4.50
N LEU A 3 10.19 3.23 4.89
CA LEU A 3 9.04 2.58 4.29
C LEU A 3 8.28 3.59 3.44
N TYR A 4 8.21 3.36 2.13
CA TYR A 4 7.41 4.19 1.25
C TYR A 4 5.95 3.75 1.22
N THR A 5 5.05 4.67 0.85
CA THR A 5 3.67 4.32 0.50
C THR A 5 3.26 5.08 -0.75
N ILE A 6 2.40 4.51 -1.59
CA ILE A 6 1.95 5.15 -2.83
C ILE A 6 0.49 4.80 -3.15
N GLY A 7 -0.18 5.75 -3.81
CA GLY A 7 -1.53 5.61 -4.34
C GLY A 7 -1.53 5.83 -5.83
N PHE A 8 -2.35 5.07 -6.56
CA PHE A 8 -2.41 5.19 -8.02
C PHE A 8 -3.65 5.93 -8.55
N GLN A 9 -4.53 6.46 -7.70
CA GLN A 9 -5.68 7.26 -8.14
C GLN A 9 -5.19 8.46 -8.97
N GLY A 10 -5.63 8.52 -10.23
CA GLY A 10 -5.24 9.57 -11.18
C GLY A 10 -3.81 9.46 -11.74
N ALA A 11 -2.96 8.55 -11.25
CA ALA A 11 -1.58 8.37 -11.72
C ALA A 11 -1.51 7.69 -13.09
N SER A 12 -0.70 8.13 -14.05
CA SER A 12 -0.40 7.29 -15.22
C SER A 12 0.54 6.13 -14.80
N LEU A 13 0.54 5.00 -15.53
CA LEU A 13 1.50 3.91 -15.24
C LEU A 13 2.96 4.39 -15.41
N PRO A 14 3.33 5.14 -16.48
CA PRO A 14 4.68 5.69 -16.59
C PRO A 14 5.11 6.57 -15.42
N ASP A 15 4.26 7.52 -14.99
CA ASP A 15 4.58 8.42 -13.87
C ASP A 15 4.69 7.64 -12.55
N PHE A 16 3.85 6.61 -12.39
CA PHE A 16 3.89 5.72 -11.23
C PHE A 16 5.22 4.96 -11.17
N LEU A 17 5.64 4.31 -12.27
CA LEU A 17 6.90 3.57 -12.33
C LEU A 17 8.11 4.51 -12.15
N HIS A 18 8.08 5.69 -12.79
CA HIS A 18 9.12 6.71 -12.62
C HIS A 18 9.22 7.19 -11.17
N THR A 19 8.08 7.32 -10.47
CA THR A 19 8.07 7.68 -9.06
C THR A 19 8.73 6.59 -8.21
N LEU A 20 8.46 5.31 -8.46
CA LEU A 20 9.12 4.20 -7.74
C LEU A 20 10.64 4.21 -7.96
N ASP A 21 11.06 4.33 -9.22
CA ASP A 21 12.47 4.35 -9.63
C ASP A 21 13.24 5.50 -8.96
N ARG A 22 12.69 6.72 -8.98
CA ARG A 22 13.31 7.91 -8.35
C ARG A 22 13.59 7.73 -6.85
N HIS A 23 12.78 6.89 -6.18
CA HIS A 23 12.92 6.62 -4.75
C HIS A 23 13.66 5.31 -4.45
N GLY A 24 14.16 4.62 -5.49
CA GLY A 24 14.92 3.37 -5.36
C GLY A 24 14.07 2.22 -4.83
N VAL A 25 12.76 2.24 -5.04
CA VAL A 25 11.86 1.16 -4.62
C VAL A 25 12.16 -0.09 -5.44
N ASP A 26 12.51 -1.19 -4.77
CA ASP A 26 12.79 -2.48 -5.39
C ASP A 26 11.71 -3.53 -5.12
N LEU A 27 10.78 -3.26 -4.19
CA LEU A 27 9.64 -4.13 -3.89
C LEU A 27 8.34 -3.33 -3.66
N LEU A 28 7.34 -3.56 -4.52
CA LEU A 28 5.99 -3.04 -4.32
C LEU A 28 5.13 -4.05 -3.56
N VAL A 29 4.64 -3.63 -2.38
CA VAL A 29 3.76 -4.43 -1.52
C VAL A 29 2.33 -3.99 -1.73
N ASP A 30 1.57 -4.78 -2.48
CA ASP A 30 0.15 -4.56 -2.71
C ASP A 30 -0.67 -4.96 -1.48
N VAL A 31 -1.27 -3.98 -0.82
CA VAL A 31 -2.12 -4.17 0.36
C VAL A 31 -3.59 -3.93 0.04
N ARG A 32 -4.00 -4.14 -1.23
CA ARG A 32 -5.42 -4.08 -1.61
C ARG A 32 -6.10 -5.40 -1.27
N ASP A 33 -7.29 -5.34 -0.66
CA ASP A 33 -8.14 -6.54 -0.48
C ASP A 33 -8.54 -7.17 -1.84
N ASN A 34 -8.69 -6.33 -2.86
CA ASN A 34 -8.87 -6.77 -4.24
C ASN A 34 -7.87 -6.07 -5.15
N ALA A 35 -6.89 -6.81 -5.65
CA ALA A 35 -5.89 -6.32 -6.60
C ALA A 35 -6.40 -6.28 -8.05
N ASN A 36 -7.66 -6.67 -8.30
CA ASN A 36 -8.33 -6.36 -9.56
C ASN A 36 -8.71 -4.88 -9.56
N SER A 37 -8.28 -4.17 -10.59
CA SER A 37 -8.52 -2.73 -10.74
C SER A 37 -9.36 -2.48 -11.99
N ARG A 38 -10.22 -1.44 -11.93
CA ARG A 38 -10.91 -0.92 -13.12
C ARG A 38 -9.93 -0.27 -14.09
N ARG A 39 -8.77 0.17 -13.59
CA ARG A 39 -7.64 0.61 -14.38
C ARG A 39 -6.80 -0.60 -14.74
N ARG A 40 -6.87 -1.03 -16.00
CA ARG A 40 -6.33 -2.31 -16.48
C ARG A 40 -4.83 -2.44 -16.19
N GLU A 41 -4.10 -1.34 -16.36
CA GLU A 41 -2.67 -1.21 -16.11
C GLU A 41 -2.30 -1.40 -14.63
N PHE A 42 -3.23 -1.13 -13.70
CA PHE A 42 -3.05 -1.35 -12.25
C PHE A 42 -3.73 -2.63 -11.74
N SER A 43 -4.18 -3.52 -12.64
CA SER A 43 -4.63 -4.86 -12.26
C SER A 43 -3.42 -5.74 -11.89
N LYS A 44 -3.59 -6.66 -10.93
CA LYS A 44 -2.51 -7.50 -10.38
C LYS A 44 -1.50 -8.01 -11.43
N THR A 45 -1.98 -8.70 -12.45
CA THR A 45 -1.09 -9.30 -13.46
C THR A 45 -0.40 -8.25 -14.31
N ALA A 46 -1.13 -7.23 -14.79
CA ALA A 46 -0.56 -6.18 -15.62
C ALA A 46 0.49 -5.37 -14.85
N LEU A 47 0.17 -4.98 -13.61
CA LEU A 47 1.06 -4.22 -12.75
C LEU A 47 2.33 -5.02 -12.41
N ARG A 48 2.19 -6.29 -12.02
CA ARG A 48 3.35 -7.16 -11.76
C ARG A 48 4.28 -7.25 -12.96
N ASN A 49 3.73 -7.42 -14.16
CA ASN A 49 4.53 -7.53 -15.38
C ASN A 49 5.26 -6.21 -15.68
N ALA A 50 4.56 -5.07 -15.58
CA ALA A 50 5.16 -3.76 -15.79
C ALA A 50 6.26 -3.43 -14.76
N LEU A 51 6.09 -3.84 -13.50
CA LEU A 51 7.12 -3.69 -12.46
C LEU A 51 8.34 -4.57 -12.77
N ALA A 52 8.13 -5.81 -13.20
CA ALA A 52 9.22 -6.72 -13.54
C ALA A 52 10.08 -6.20 -14.72
N GLU A 53 9.47 -5.51 -15.68
CA GLU A 53 10.19 -4.88 -16.80
C GLU A 53 11.18 -3.78 -16.33
N VAL A 54 10.90 -3.15 -15.18
CA VAL A 54 11.77 -2.14 -14.57
C VAL A 54 12.53 -2.67 -13.34
N GLY A 55 12.56 -3.98 -13.14
CA GLY A 55 13.33 -4.62 -12.06
C GLY A 55 12.71 -4.50 -10.66
N VAL A 56 11.44 -4.11 -10.55
CA VAL A 56 10.74 -3.98 -9.26
C VAL A 56 9.95 -5.25 -8.96
N GLY A 57 10.18 -5.82 -7.77
CA GLY A 57 9.43 -6.95 -7.24
C GLY A 57 7.98 -6.59 -6.91
N TYR A 58 7.12 -7.60 -6.83
CA TYR A 58 5.72 -7.42 -6.48
C TYR A 58 5.23 -8.55 -5.58
N VAL A 59 4.69 -8.19 -4.42
CA VAL A 59 4.01 -9.10 -3.50
C VAL A 59 2.62 -8.57 -3.18
N HIS A 60 1.65 -9.47 -2.97
CA HIS A 60 0.26 -9.10 -2.68
C HIS A 60 -0.21 -9.72 -1.37
N TYR A 61 -0.34 -8.89 -0.34
CA TYR A 61 -0.84 -9.27 0.97
C TYR A 61 -2.31 -8.88 1.12
N ARG A 62 -3.17 -9.69 0.50
CA ARG A 62 -4.63 -9.48 0.51
C ARG A 62 -5.20 -9.25 1.90
N ALA A 63 -4.73 -10.01 2.90
CA ALA A 63 -5.24 -9.94 4.26
C ALA A 63 -4.87 -8.63 4.99
N LEU A 64 -3.93 -7.85 4.45
CA LEU A 64 -3.60 -6.51 4.94
C LEU A 64 -4.41 -5.41 4.24
N GLY A 65 -5.34 -5.74 3.34
CA GLY A 65 -6.26 -4.75 2.76
C GLY A 65 -7.56 -4.64 3.55
N THR A 66 -8.23 -3.48 3.45
CA THR A 66 -9.54 -3.28 4.08
C THR A 66 -10.58 -4.17 3.41
N PRO A 67 -11.23 -5.13 4.11
CA PRO A 67 -12.27 -5.99 3.54
C PRO A 67 -13.43 -5.23 2.89
N SER A 68 -14.03 -5.80 1.82
CA SER A 68 -15.15 -5.15 1.12
C SER A 68 -16.35 -4.81 2.01
N ALA A 69 -16.63 -5.59 3.05
CA ALA A 69 -17.74 -5.31 3.96
C ALA A 69 -17.48 -4.02 4.76
N ILE A 70 -16.26 -3.85 5.26
CA ILE A 70 -15.83 -2.65 6.00
C ILE A 70 -15.84 -1.43 5.08
N ARG A 71 -15.28 -1.55 3.85
CA ARG A 71 -15.32 -0.45 2.87
C ARG A 71 -16.74 0.02 2.56
N LYS A 72 -17.67 -0.92 2.34
CA LYS A 72 -19.09 -0.60 2.05
C LYS A 72 -19.77 0.08 3.22
N ALA A 73 -19.51 -0.37 4.45
CA ALA A 73 -20.06 0.24 5.65
C ALA A 73 -19.57 1.69 5.82
N TYR A 74 -18.27 1.93 5.63
CA TYR A 74 -17.69 3.29 5.66
C TYR A 74 -18.28 4.18 4.55
N THR A 75 -18.46 3.67 3.32
CA THR A 75 -19.11 4.45 2.25
C THR A 75 -20.56 4.82 2.59
N ALA A 76 -21.29 3.94 3.30
CA ALA A 76 -22.67 4.19 3.68
C ALA A 76 -22.78 5.16 4.86
N ASN A 77 -21.84 5.12 5.81
CA ASN A 77 -21.76 6.01 6.96
C ASN A 77 -20.29 6.33 7.29
N PRO A 78 -19.76 7.47 6.79
CA PRO A 78 -18.35 7.82 6.98
C PRO A 78 -18.02 8.11 8.44
N ASP A 79 -17.26 7.19 9.05
CA ASP A 79 -16.66 7.32 10.39
C ASP A 79 -15.23 6.79 10.30
N TRP A 80 -14.26 7.71 10.32
CA TRP A 80 -12.84 7.37 10.17
C TRP A 80 -12.32 6.56 11.36
N ASP A 81 -12.65 6.97 12.58
CA ASP A 81 -12.20 6.27 13.79
C ASP A 81 -12.75 4.85 13.83
N TRP A 82 -13.99 4.64 13.37
CA TRP A 82 -14.55 3.30 13.22
C TRP A 82 -13.78 2.49 12.17
N LEU A 83 -13.53 3.05 10.99
CA LEU A 83 -12.78 2.38 9.93
C LEU A 83 -11.40 1.94 10.44
N GLU A 84 -10.70 2.84 11.11
CA GLU A 84 -9.37 2.62 11.67
C GLU A 84 -9.37 1.49 12.69
N ARG A 85 -10.30 1.51 13.66
CA ARG A 85 -10.44 0.42 14.64
C ARG A 85 -10.71 -0.94 13.98
N GLN A 86 -11.61 -0.98 12.99
CA GLN A 86 -11.93 -2.24 12.31
C GLN A 86 -10.76 -2.75 11.47
N TYR A 87 -10.03 -1.85 10.82
CA TYR A 87 -8.86 -2.21 10.02
C TYR A 87 -7.71 -2.69 10.91
N LEU A 88 -7.39 -1.98 12.00
CA LEU A 88 -6.38 -2.37 12.98
C LEU A 88 -6.67 -3.76 13.57
N ALA A 89 -7.89 -4.02 14.00
CA ALA A 89 -8.29 -5.34 14.50
C ALA A 89 -8.08 -6.44 13.44
N GLY A 90 -8.33 -6.13 12.17
CA GLY A 90 -8.11 -7.05 11.05
C GLY A 90 -6.63 -7.39 10.83
N ILE A 91 -5.73 -6.41 10.83
CA ILE A 91 -4.30 -6.65 10.62
C ILE A 91 -3.64 -7.28 11.85
N GLN A 92 -4.06 -6.92 13.07
CA GLN A 92 -3.53 -7.49 14.31
C GLN A 92 -3.88 -8.98 14.45
N ALA A 93 -4.96 -9.43 13.80
CA ALA A 93 -5.29 -10.85 13.71
C ALA A 93 -4.40 -11.64 12.73
N GLN A 94 -3.39 -11.00 12.11
CA GLN A 94 -2.46 -11.60 11.15
C GLN A 94 -0.98 -11.45 11.57
N PRO A 95 -0.57 -11.92 12.77
CA PRO A 95 0.77 -11.66 13.30
C PRO A 95 1.89 -12.25 12.45
N ASP A 96 1.67 -13.40 11.81
CA ASP A 96 2.67 -14.02 10.93
C ASP A 96 2.89 -13.22 9.65
N LEU A 97 1.82 -12.64 9.10
CA LEU A 97 1.89 -11.81 7.90
C LEU A 97 2.55 -10.46 8.18
N LEU A 98 2.30 -9.89 9.37
CA LEU A 98 3.01 -8.70 9.82
C LEU A 98 4.51 -8.96 9.98
N ARG A 99 4.90 -10.14 10.50
CA ARG A 99 6.30 -10.55 10.57
C ARG A 99 6.93 -10.70 9.20
N GLU A 100 6.24 -11.37 8.28
CA GLU A 100 6.70 -11.51 6.89
C GLU A 100 6.89 -10.14 6.22
N LEU A 101 5.93 -9.21 6.41
CA LEU A 101 6.04 -7.85 5.90
C LEU A 101 7.26 -7.12 6.49
N MET A 102 7.49 -7.25 7.80
CA MET A 102 8.68 -6.67 8.43
C MET A 102 9.97 -7.24 7.84
N GLU A 103 10.06 -8.55 7.64
CA GLU A 103 11.20 -9.20 6.97
C GLU A 103 11.45 -8.61 5.58
N GLN A 104 10.39 -8.38 4.79
CA GLN A 104 10.51 -7.69 3.50
C GLN A 104 11.05 -6.27 3.65
N ILE A 105 10.53 -5.48 4.59
CA ILE A 105 10.97 -4.09 4.83
C ILE A 105 12.45 -4.04 5.26
N TYR A 106 12.96 -5.03 5.99
CA TYR A 106 14.38 -5.10 6.34
C TYR A 106 15.28 -5.49 5.16
N GLN A 107 14.76 -6.24 4.19
CA GLN A 107 15.54 -6.76 3.05
C GLN A 107 15.46 -5.87 1.81
N HIS A 108 14.41 -5.04 1.70
CA HIS A 108 14.04 -4.31 0.50
C HIS A 108 13.70 -2.85 0.80
N THR A 109 13.83 -2.00 -0.22
CA THR A 109 13.22 -0.66 -0.24
C THR A 109 11.74 -0.81 -0.61
N CYS A 110 10.93 -1.13 0.39
CA CYS A 110 9.51 -1.42 0.23
C CYS A 110 8.65 -0.18 -0.04
N CYS A 111 7.60 -0.35 -0.85
CA CYS A 111 6.53 0.63 -1.02
C CYS A 111 5.15 -0.02 -0.88
N LEU A 112 4.33 0.45 0.07
CA LEU A 112 2.95 -0.01 0.25
C LEU A 112 2.01 0.63 -0.78
N LEU A 113 1.26 -0.19 -1.52
CA LEU A 113 0.32 0.25 -2.55
C LEU A 113 -1.14 0.17 -2.07
N CYS A 114 -1.88 1.29 -2.21
CA CYS A 114 -3.35 1.30 -2.20
C CYS A 114 -3.92 2.06 -3.42
N TYR A 115 -5.23 2.30 -3.46
CA TYR A 115 -5.86 3.01 -4.57
C TYR A 115 -5.74 4.52 -4.42
N GLU A 116 -6.21 5.05 -3.29
CA GLU A 116 -6.44 6.46 -2.99
C GLU A 116 -5.15 7.28 -3.15
N ALA A 117 -5.21 8.47 -3.76
CA ALA A 117 -4.02 9.31 -3.90
C ALA A 117 -3.58 9.87 -2.54
N ASP A 118 -4.54 10.40 -1.78
CA ASP A 118 -4.29 10.98 -0.47
C ASP A 118 -4.03 9.89 0.58
N PRO A 119 -2.86 9.86 1.25
CA PRO A 119 -2.61 8.95 2.35
C PRO A 119 -3.54 9.20 3.56
N ALA A 120 -4.01 10.43 3.80
CA ALA A 120 -4.89 10.74 4.93
C ALA A 120 -6.26 10.05 4.86
N GLU A 121 -6.66 9.58 3.67
CA GLU A 121 -7.93 8.91 3.43
C GLU A 121 -7.76 7.41 3.12
N CYS A 122 -6.57 6.84 3.33
CA CYS A 122 -6.27 5.45 2.98
C CYS A 122 -5.82 4.60 4.17
N HIS A 123 -6.21 3.33 4.14
CA HIS A 123 -5.75 2.31 5.10
C HIS A 123 -4.24 2.08 5.09
N ARG A 124 -3.54 2.39 3.99
CA ARG A 124 -2.08 2.21 3.91
C ARG A 124 -1.34 3.04 4.97
N SER A 125 -1.89 4.19 5.34
CA SER A 125 -1.29 5.07 6.35
C SER A 125 -1.51 4.52 7.76
N ILE A 126 -2.66 3.88 7.99
CA ILE A 126 -2.95 3.17 9.24
C ILE A 126 -2.00 1.98 9.40
N LEU A 127 -1.77 1.20 8.33
CA LEU A 127 -0.79 0.11 8.36
C LEU A 127 0.63 0.63 8.59
N ALA A 128 1.07 1.64 7.82
CA ALA A 128 2.42 2.19 7.97
C ALA A 128 2.65 2.79 9.37
N GLY A 129 1.66 3.50 9.91
CA GLY A 129 1.67 4.01 11.28
C GLY A 129 1.74 2.88 12.30
N TYR A 130 0.93 1.84 12.16
CA TYR A 130 0.99 0.66 13.03
C TYR A 130 2.38 0.00 13.04
N LEU A 131 3.00 -0.17 11.86
CA LEU A 131 4.36 -0.72 11.76
C LEU A 131 5.39 0.15 12.49
N HIS A 132 5.31 1.47 12.34
CA HIS A 132 6.19 2.43 13.02
C HIS A 132 5.94 2.46 14.54
N ASP A 133 4.70 2.74 14.95
CA ASP A 133 4.35 3.03 16.34
C ASP A 133 4.38 1.79 17.23
N GLN A 134 4.04 0.61 16.68
CA GLN A 134 3.83 -0.61 17.47
C GLN A 134 4.89 -1.68 17.26
N LEU A 135 5.58 -1.70 16.12
CA LEU A 135 6.57 -2.74 15.83
C LEU A 135 8.00 -2.22 15.84
N ASP A 136 8.29 -1.15 15.10
CA ASP A 136 9.65 -0.61 15.02
C ASP A 136 9.66 0.92 14.73
N PRO A 137 9.97 1.76 15.74
CA PRO A 137 10.02 3.21 15.56
C PRO A 137 11.19 3.68 14.70
N GLU A 138 12.14 2.81 14.32
CA GLU A 138 13.20 3.16 13.36
C GLU A 138 12.70 3.14 11.90
N ILE A 139 11.47 2.67 11.64
CA ILE A 139 10.83 2.79 10.33
C ILE A 139 10.39 4.24 10.11
N GLU A 140 11.02 4.93 9.18
CA GLU A 140 10.60 6.25 8.72
C GLU A 140 9.57 6.10 7.58
N VAL A 141 8.32 6.47 7.83
CA VAL A 141 7.25 6.40 6.82
C VAL A 141 7.31 7.62 5.90
N ARG A 142 7.35 7.39 4.58
CA ARG A 142 7.31 8.45 3.56
C ARG A 142 6.22 8.19 2.52
N HIS A 143 5.28 9.13 2.41
CA HIS A 143 4.20 9.05 1.43
C HIS A 143 4.64 9.65 0.08
N LEU A 144 4.66 8.82 -0.96
CA LEU A 144 4.95 9.22 -2.33
C LEU A 144 3.68 9.72 -3.02
N MET A 145 3.82 10.85 -3.69
CA MET A 145 2.80 11.40 -4.57
C MET A 145 3.25 11.23 -6.02
N VAL A 146 2.41 10.61 -6.85
CA VAL A 146 2.68 10.53 -8.29
C VAL A 146 2.35 11.88 -8.90
N ASN A 147 3.37 12.55 -9.44
CA ASN A 147 3.19 13.82 -10.15
C ASN A 147 2.19 13.59 -11.29
N GLN A 148 1.06 14.29 -11.23
CA GLN A 148 0.21 14.40 -12.41
C GLN A 148 0.90 15.42 -13.31
N VAL A 149 1.41 14.97 -14.45
CA VAL A 149 1.85 15.91 -15.49
C VAL A 149 0.64 16.81 -15.78
N LYS A 150 0.78 18.11 -15.48
CA LYS A 150 -0.20 19.13 -15.83
C LYS A 150 -0.36 19.22 -17.34
#